data_AF-A0A1V4QKR8-F1
#
_entry.id   AF-A0A1V4QKR8-F1
#
_cell.length_a   1.000
_cell.length_b   1.000
_cell.length_c   1.000
_cell.angle_alpha   90.00
_cell.angle_beta   90.00
_cell.angle_gamma   90.00
#
_symmetry.space_group_name_H-M   'P 1'
#
loop_
_entity.id
_entity.type
_entity.pdbx_description
1 polymer ?
#
loop_
_entity_poly.entity_id
_entity_poly.type
_entity_poly.pdbx_seq_one_letter_code
_entity_poly.pdbx_strand_id
1 'polypeptide(L)'
;MQQNRRKRERRWVSLIICAALGLMSSGIAWAGFCNWGGPGIYPHLTPRQVGQVFDLKQRFMNDTAGLRKNMAVKRAEMVELCRVAEPDLARIKAKEKEINALREQLQEKQWAFWMEMRQYCPKKPDGTIISPPPGMGPGPYRSCW
;
A
#
# COMPACT_ATOMS: atom_id res chain seq x y z
N MET A 1 -32.12 -34.35 -34.78
CA MET A 1 -31.81 -32.92 -34.55
C MET A 1 -31.99 -32.43 -33.10
N GLN A 2 -32.88 -33.02 -32.29
CA GLN A 2 -33.16 -32.60 -30.90
C GLN A 2 -31.97 -32.74 -29.91
N GLN A 3 -31.11 -33.74 -30.09
CA GLN A 3 -30.00 -34.02 -29.17
C GLN A 3 -28.87 -32.98 -29.23
N ASN A 4 -28.64 -32.39 -30.41
CA ASN A 4 -27.64 -31.34 -30.61
C ASN A 4 -28.10 -29.96 -30.10
N ARG A 5 -29.42 -29.73 -29.95
CA ARG A 5 -29.94 -28.52 -29.31
C ARG A 5 -29.74 -28.57 -27.80
N ARG A 6 -30.09 -29.70 -27.17
CA ARG A 6 -29.87 -29.91 -25.72
C ARG A 6 -28.40 -29.86 -25.31
N LYS A 7 -27.48 -30.41 -26.10
CA LYS A 7 -26.02 -30.29 -25.83
C LYS A 7 -25.52 -28.85 -25.94
N ARG A 8 -26.09 -28.08 -26.87
CA ARG A 8 -25.75 -26.66 -27.08
C ARG A 8 -26.27 -25.81 -25.93
N GLU A 9 -27.53 -25.99 -25.54
CA GLU A 9 -28.14 -25.29 -24.41
C GLU A 9 -27.42 -25.57 -23.09
N ARG A 10 -27.05 -26.82 -22.81
CA ARG A 10 -26.25 -27.15 -21.61
C ARG A 10 -24.88 -26.46 -21.61
N ARG A 11 -24.23 -26.33 -22.77
CA ARG A 11 -22.97 -25.58 -22.90
C ARG A 11 -23.15 -24.09 -22.64
N TRP A 12 -24.21 -23.48 -23.17
CA TRP A 12 -24.52 -22.07 -22.93
C TRP A 12 -24.89 -21.79 -21.48
N VAL A 13 -25.69 -22.65 -20.86
CA VAL A 13 -26.04 -22.54 -19.43
C VAL A 13 -24.79 -22.67 -18.56
N SER A 14 -23.88 -23.61 -18.84
CA SER A 14 -22.61 -23.72 -18.11
C SER A 14 -21.72 -22.48 -18.28
N LEU A 15 -21.64 -21.90 -19.48
CA LEU A 15 -20.85 -20.68 -19.72
C LEU A 15 -21.43 -19.47 -18.98
N ILE A 16 -22.76 -19.33 -18.93
CA ILE A 16 -23.43 -18.25 -18.19
C ILE A 16 -23.20 -18.40 -16.67
N ILE A 17 -23.27 -19.62 -16.14
CA ILE A 17 -23.01 -19.88 -14.71
C ILE A 17 -21.54 -19.59 -14.34
N CYS A 18 -20.58 -19.99 -15.19
CA CYS A 18 -19.16 -19.68 -14.96
C CYS A 18 -18.88 -18.17 -15.02
N ALA A 19 -19.51 -17.44 -15.95
CA ALA A 19 -19.38 -15.99 -16.03
C ALA A 19 -19.98 -15.28 -14.81
N ALA A 20 -21.13 -15.76 -14.30
CA ALA A 20 -21.77 -15.21 -13.10
C ALA A 20 -20.93 -15.44 -11.82
N LEU A 21 -20.32 -16.62 -11.68
CA LEU A 21 -19.45 -16.94 -10.54
C LEU A 21 -18.09 -16.20 -10.59
N GLY A 22 -17.58 -15.90 -11.79
CA GLY A 22 -16.35 -15.12 -11.97
C GLY A 22 -16.48 -13.65 -11.57
N LEU A 23 -17.67 -13.06 -11.73
CA LEU A 23 -17.92 -11.65 -11.37
C LEU A 23 -18.17 -11.42 -9.87
N MET A 24 -18.55 -12.46 -9.11
CA MET A 24 -18.76 -12.35 -7.66
C MET A 24 -17.47 -12.47 -6.83
N SER A 25 -16.37 -12.94 -7.41
CA SER A 25 -15.10 -13.18 -6.70
C SER A 25 -14.10 -12.02 -6.79
N SER A 26 -14.32 -11.03 -7.65
CA SER A 26 -13.42 -9.89 -7.82
C SER A 26 -13.54 -8.79 -6.76
N GLY A 27 -14.66 -8.71 -6.02
CA GLY A 27 -14.88 -7.64 -5.02
C GLY A 27 -14.15 -7.84 -3.69
N ILE A 28 -14.06 -9.07 -3.20
CA ILE A 28 -13.53 -9.39 -1.86
C ILE A 28 -11.99 -9.49 -1.89
N ALA A 29 -11.39 -9.87 -3.02
CA ALA A 29 -9.94 -9.97 -3.16
C ALA A 29 -9.23 -8.60 -3.10
N TRP A 30 -9.84 -7.55 -3.65
CA TRP A 30 -9.26 -6.19 -3.59
C TRP A 30 -9.31 -5.57 -2.19
N ALA A 31 -10.33 -5.89 -1.40
CA ALA A 31 -10.47 -5.36 -0.04
C ALA A 31 -9.53 -6.06 0.98
N GLY A 32 -9.15 -7.32 0.73
CA GLY A 32 -8.32 -8.12 1.63
C GLY A 32 -6.82 -8.16 1.31
N PHE A 33 -6.42 -8.04 0.04
CA PHE A 33 -5.00 -8.18 -0.36
C PHE A 33 -4.16 -6.93 -0.08
N CYS A 34 -4.81 -5.77 -0.12
CA CYS A 34 -4.24 -4.54 0.40
C CYS A 34 -4.66 -4.45 1.87
N ASN A 35 -3.70 -4.57 2.79
CA ASN A 35 -3.86 -4.38 4.24
C ASN A 35 -4.33 -2.94 4.59
N TRP A 36 -5.50 -2.58 4.09
CA TRP A 36 -6.04 -1.22 3.88
C TRP A 36 -7.41 -1.06 4.55
N GLY A 37 -7.78 -1.98 5.44
CA GLY A 37 -9.08 -1.95 6.12
C GLY A 37 -9.52 -3.28 6.73
N GLY A 38 -8.67 -4.32 6.74
CA GLY A 38 -8.99 -5.57 7.42
C GLY A 38 -9.20 -5.36 8.93
N PRO A 39 -9.92 -6.26 9.63
CA PRO A 39 -10.42 -6.09 11.00
C PRO A 39 -9.40 -5.90 12.14
N GLY A 40 -8.15 -5.49 11.85
CA GLY A 40 -7.06 -5.39 12.82
C GLY A 40 -6.31 -4.05 12.85
N ILE A 41 -6.49 -3.12 11.89
CA ILE A 41 -5.72 -1.86 11.90
C ILE A 41 -6.40 -0.78 12.76
N TYR A 42 -7.73 -0.75 12.81
CA TYR A 42 -8.48 0.26 13.55
C TYR A 42 -9.74 -0.34 14.21
N PRO A 43 -9.61 -1.05 15.34
CA PRO A 43 -10.71 -1.82 15.94
C PRO A 43 -11.89 -0.97 16.46
N HIS A 44 -11.84 0.36 16.37
CA HIS A 44 -12.83 1.26 16.98
C HIS A 44 -13.32 2.39 16.06
N LEU A 45 -13.04 2.38 14.75
CA LEU A 45 -13.54 3.42 13.85
C LEU A 45 -14.99 3.15 13.43
N THR A 46 -15.84 4.17 13.49
CA THR A 46 -17.17 4.13 12.84
C THR A 46 -17.02 4.07 11.31
N PRO A 47 -17.99 3.51 10.56
CA PRO A 47 -17.92 3.45 9.09
C PRO A 47 -17.66 4.81 8.42
N ARG A 48 -18.20 5.89 8.98
CA ARG A 48 -17.97 7.27 8.51
C ARG A 48 -16.53 7.73 8.71
N GLN A 49 -15.92 7.40 9.86
CA GLN A 49 -14.51 7.72 10.14
C GLN A 49 -13.56 6.89 9.28
N VAL A 50 -13.91 5.64 8.96
CA VAL A 50 -13.15 4.80 8.02
C VAL A 50 -13.07 5.46 6.64
N GLY A 51 -14.18 5.99 6.12
CA GLY A 51 -14.20 6.69 4.83
C GLY A 51 -13.29 7.92 4.81
N GLN A 52 -13.31 8.73 5.87
CA GLN A 52 -12.45 9.92 5.99
C GLN A 52 -10.97 9.57 6.07
N VAL A 53 -10.62 8.53 6.84
CA VAL A 53 -9.23 8.04 6.93
C VAL A 53 -8.77 7.45 5.59
N PHE A 54 -9.67 6.79 4.86
CA PHE A 54 -9.38 6.26 3.52
C PHE A 54 -9.07 7.40 2.53
N ASP A 55 -9.92 8.43 2.46
CA ASP A 55 -9.72 9.58 1.59
C ASP A 55 -8.41 10.31 1.91
N LEU A 56 -8.13 10.52 3.20
CA LEU A 56 -6.90 11.13 3.68
C LEU A 56 -5.67 10.32 3.25
N LYS A 57 -5.74 8.99 3.36
CA LYS A 57 -4.66 8.09 2.94
C LYS A 57 -4.48 8.08 1.42
N GLN A 58 -5.58 8.13 0.66
CA GLN A 58 -5.53 8.23 -0.79
C GLN A 58 -4.85 9.53 -1.24
N ARG A 59 -5.20 10.67 -0.63
CA ARG A 59 -4.55 11.97 -0.87
C ARG A 59 -3.05 11.90 -0.58
N PHE A 60 -2.67 11.41 0.60
CA PHE A 60 -1.26 11.23 0.97
C PHE A 60 -0.50 10.36 -0.06
N MET A 61 -1.11 9.26 -0.52
CA MET A 61 -0.49 8.39 -1.52
C MET A 61 -0.31 9.09 -2.87
N ASN A 62 -1.28 9.89 -3.30
CA ASN A 62 -1.18 10.67 -4.54
C ASN A 62 -0.10 11.75 -4.42
N ASP A 63 -0.09 12.53 -3.34
CA ASP A 63 0.82 13.65 -3.11
C ASP A 63 2.29 13.23 -2.91
N THR A 64 2.51 11.96 -2.55
CA THR A 64 3.84 11.37 -2.34
C THR A 64 4.27 10.43 -3.46
N ALA A 65 3.44 10.19 -4.48
CA ALA A 65 3.73 9.23 -5.55
C ALA A 65 5.05 9.56 -6.26
N GLY A 66 5.28 10.83 -6.58
CA GLY A 66 6.54 11.30 -7.20
C GLY A 66 7.76 11.06 -6.31
N LEU A 67 7.69 11.40 -5.03
CA LEU A 67 8.78 11.19 -4.06
C LEU A 67 9.12 9.70 -3.91
N ARG A 68 8.10 8.85 -3.78
CA ARG A 68 8.28 7.39 -3.65
C ARG A 68 8.85 6.77 -4.93
N LYS A 69 8.43 7.24 -6.11
CA LYS A 69 8.99 6.84 -7.41
C LYS A 69 10.47 7.24 -7.52
N ASN A 70 10.80 8.49 -7.22
CA ASN A 70 12.18 8.98 -7.28
C ASN A 70 13.09 8.21 -6.33
N MET A 71 12.61 7.94 -5.11
CA MET A 71 13.35 7.13 -4.14
C MET A 71 13.59 5.70 -4.64
N ALA A 72 12.60 5.08 -5.30
CA ALA A 72 12.76 3.74 -5.89
C ALA A 72 13.81 3.73 -7.01
N VAL A 73 13.80 4.73 -7.89
CA VAL A 73 14.81 4.89 -8.96
C VAL A 73 16.21 5.04 -8.36
N LYS A 74 16.39 5.92 -7.37
CA LYS A 74 17.71 6.13 -6.73
C LYS A 74 18.23 4.91 -5.99
N ARG A 75 17.34 4.13 -5.37
CA ARG A 75 17.70 2.83 -4.78
C ARG A 75 18.17 1.84 -5.84
N ALA A 76 17.50 1.78 -6.99
CA ALA A 76 17.93 0.92 -8.09
C ALA A 76 19.31 1.35 -8.61
N GLU A 77 19.53 2.65 -8.84
CA GLU A 77 20.85 3.19 -9.22
C GLU A 77 21.95 2.78 -8.21
N MET A 78 21.68 2.89 -6.90
CA MET A 78 22.62 2.50 -5.85
C MET A 78 22.90 0.99 -5.86
N VAL A 79 21.88 0.15 -6.08
CA VAL A 79 22.05 -1.31 -6.18
C VAL A 79 22.92 -1.67 -7.39
N GLU A 80 22.75 -0.99 -8.54
CA GLU A 80 23.64 -1.21 -9.70
C GLU A 80 25.09 -0.79 -9.41
N LEU A 81 25.31 0.30 -8.66
CA LEU A 81 26.66 0.68 -8.23
C LEU A 81 27.31 -0.34 -7.29
N CYS A 82 26.51 -1.10 -6.52
CA CYS A 82 27.02 -2.14 -5.64
C CYS A 82 27.28 -3.48 -6.34
N ARG A 83 26.83 -3.66 -7.59
CA ARG A 83 26.98 -4.93 -8.34
C ARG A 83 28.31 -5.07 -9.08
N VAL A 84 29.07 -3.99 -9.23
CA VAL A 84 30.38 -4.03 -9.89
C VAL A 84 31.44 -4.68 -8.98
N ALA A 85 32.47 -5.28 -9.56
CA ALA A 85 33.51 -5.99 -8.82
C ALA A 85 34.29 -5.09 -7.82
N GLU A 86 34.44 -3.80 -8.14
CA GLU A 86 35.06 -2.79 -7.28
C GLU A 86 34.10 -1.61 -7.08
N PRO A 87 33.27 -1.63 -6.03
CA PRO A 87 32.28 -0.59 -5.81
C PRO A 87 32.92 0.74 -5.37
N ASP A 88 32.57 1.82 -6.06
CA ASP A 88 32.99 3.18 -5.69
C ASP A 88 32.19 3.68 -4.48
N LEU A 89 32.83 3.61 -3.31
CA LEU A 89 32.24 4.04 -2.04
C LEU A 89 31.84 5.52 -2.02
N ALA A 90 32.55 6.39 -2.74
CA ALA A 90 32.22 7.82 -2.78
C ALA A 90 30.90 8.03 -3.54
N ARG A 91 30.74 7.33 -4.67
CA ARG A 91 29.49 7.37 -5.46
C ARG A 91 28.31 6.75 -4.74
N ILE A 92 28.51 5.65 -4.01
CA ILE A 92 27.46 5.02 -3.19
C ILE A 92 27.01 5.98 -2.08
N LYS A 93 27.94 6.59 -1.34
CA LYS A 93 27.61 7.57 -0.29
C LYS A 93 26.90 8.80 -0.84
N ALA A 94 27.26 9.26 -2.04
CA ALA A 94 26.54 10.35 -2.69
C ALA A 94 25.08 9.97 -2.98
N LYS A 95 24.84 8.76 -3.51
CA LYS A 95 23.48 8.25 -3.76
C LYS A 95 22.67 8.03 -2.48
N GLU A 96 23.31 7.55 -1.43
CA GLU A 96 22.68 7.43 -0.11
C GLU A 96 22.19 8.78 0.41
N LYS A 97 22.99 9.85 0.27
CA LYS A 97 22.56 11.22 0.64
C LYS A 97 21.36 11.70 -0.18
N GLU A 98 21.35 11.46 -1.49
CA GLU A 98 20.19 11.76 -2.35
C GLU A 98 18.92 11.03 -1.85
N ILE A 99 19.04 9.76 -1.47
CA ILE A 99 17.93 8.95 -0.94
C ILE A 99 17.47 9.48 0.42
N ASN A 100 18.40 9.87 1.30
CA ASN A 100 18.07 10.38 2.63
C ASN A 100 17.35 11.72 2.55
N ALA A 101 17.76 12.63 1.66
CA ALA A 101 17.03 13.88 1.43
C ALA A 101 15.59 13.65 0.95
N LEU A 102 15.37 12.68 0.03
CA LEU A 102 14.01 12.30 -0.39
C LEU A 102 13.21 11.63 0.75
N ARG A 103 13.89 10.94 1.66
CA ARG A 103 13.28 10.30 2.82
C ARG A 103 12.81 11.33 3.84
N GLU A 104 13.61 12.35 4.11
CA GLU A 104 13.27 13.47 5.00
C GLU A 104 12.01 14.19 4.50
N GLN A 105 11.95 14.53 3.21
CA GLN A 105 10.76 15.13 2.59
C GLN A 105 9.51 14.24 2.70
N LEU A 106 9.67 12.92 2.56
CA LEU A 106 8.57 11.99 2.73
C LEU A 106 8.12 11.92 4.20
N GLN A 107 9.05 11.95 5.15
CA GLN A 107 8.77 11.90 6.58
C GLN A 107 8.02 13.16 7.05
N GLU A 108 8.36 14.34 6.57
CA GLU A 108 7.62 15.58 6.86
C GLU A 108 6.14 15.45 6.44
N LYS A 109 5.89 14.93 5.23
CA LYS A 109 4.53 14.68 4.75
C LYS A 109 3.80 13.59 5.56
N GLN A 110 4.53 12.57 6.03
CA GLN A 110 3.98 11.52 6.89
C GLN A 110 3.53 12.08 8.24
N TRP A 111 4.30 12.99 8.83
CA TRP A 111 3.92 13.64 10.09
C TRP A 111 2.67 14.49 9.92
N ALA A 112 2.57 15.27 8.84
CA ALA A 112 1.35 16.02 8.52
C ALA A 112 0.12 15.09 8.39
N PHE A 113 0.24 14.04 7.57
CA PHE A 113 -0.80 13.03 7.42
C PHE A 113 -1.21 12.40 8.76
N TRP A 114 -0.25 12.07 9.61
CA TRP A 114 -0.53 11.42 10.89
C TRP A 114 -1.20 12.36 11.89
N MET A 115 -0.83 13.65 11.89
CA MET A 115 -1.48 14.68 12.70
C MET A 115 -2.94 14.90 12.27
N GLU A 116 -3.24 14.84 10.97
CA GLU A 116 -4.61 14.86 10.46
C GLU A 116 -5.37 13.59 10.81
N MET A 117 -4.76 12.41 10.63
CA MET A 117 -5.38 11.12 10.94
C MET A 117 -5.76 10.98 12.42
N ARG A 118 -4.97 11.55 13.33
CA ARG A 118 -5.26 11.59 14.78
C ARG A 118 -6.58 12.29 15.12
N GLN A 119 -7.08 13.19 14.28
CA GLN A 119 -8.37 13.87 14.50
C GLN A 119 -9.55 12.92 14.31
N TYR A 120 -9.39 11.90 13.46
CA TYR A 120 -10.44 10.96 13.09
C TYR A 120 -10.40 9.66 13.89
N CYS A 121 -9.24 9.32 14.44
CA CYS A 121 -9.03 8.13 15.25
C CYS A 121 -9.46 8.36 16.71
N PRO A 122 -10.36 7.53 17.27
CA PRO A 122 -10.70 7.63 18.69
C PRO A 122 -9.47 7.35 19.55
N LYS A 123 -9.30 8.13 20.63
CA LYS A 123 -8.32 7.83 21.67
C LYS A 123 -8.66 6.47 22.27
N LYS A 124 -7.66 5.64 22.53
CA LYS A 124 -7.89 4.42 23.31
C LYS A 124 -8.34 4.81 24.73
N PRO A 125 -9.12 3.95 25.42
CA PRO A 125 -9.59 4.20 26.79
C PRO A 125 -8.46 4.45 27.80
N ASP A 126 -7.27 3.91 27.55
CA ASP A 126 -6.06 4.06 28.36
C ASP A 126 -5.32 5.40 28.13
N GLY A 127 -5.89 6.30 27.33
CA GLY A 127 -5.28 7.59 26.99
C GLY A 127 -4.11 7.48 26.00
N THR A 128 -3.74 6.27 25.55
CA THR A 128 -2.69 6.09 24.56
C THR A 128 -3.20 6.48 23.18
N ILE A 129 -2.39 7.28 22.49
CA ILE A 129 -2.65 7.69 21.12
C ILE A 129 -2.34 6.46 20.24
N ILE A 130 -3.13 6.23 19.19
CA ILE A 130 -2.77 5.22 18.18
C ILE A 130 -1.41 5.63 17.59
N SER A 131 -0.35 4.91 17.97
CA SER A 131 0.98 5.05 17.38
C SER A 131 0.88 4.96 15.86
N PRO A 132 1.79 5.59 15.10
CA PRO A 132 1.81 5.39 13.65
C PRO A 132 1.83 3.87 13.38
N PRO A 133 0.98 3.35 12.47
CA PRO A 133 0.97 1.94 12.15
C PRO A 133 2.39 1.44 11.85
N PRO A 134 2.72 0.18 12.15
CA PRO A 134 4.00 -0.40 11.76
C PRO A 134 4.28 -0.14 10.27
N GLY A 135 5.37 0.57 9.96
CA GLY A 135 5.71 0.99 8.59
C GLY A 135 5.43 2.46 8.24
N MET A 136 4.84 3.26 9.14
CA MET A 136 4.64 4.72 8.98
C MET A 136 5.62 5.60 9.77
N GLY A 137 6.52 4.99 10.55
CA GLY A 137 7.67 5.69 11.18
C GLY A 137 8.95 5.56 10.33
N PRO A 138 10.09 6.14 10.76
CA PRO A 138 11.40 5.78 10.24
C PRO A 138 11.52 4.26 10.38
N GLY A 139 11.31 3.54 9.28
CA GLY A 139 11.16 2.09 9.32
C GLY A 139 12.32 1.47 10.09
N PRO A 140 12.08 0.35 10.82
CA PRO A 140 13.19 -0.38 11.40
C PRO A 140 14.13 -0.67 10.24
N TYR A 141 15.37 -0.23 10.37
CA TYR A 141 16.42 -0.57 9.44
C TYR A 141 16.39 -2.09 9.32
N ARG A 142 15.79 -2.60 8.24
CA ARG A 142 15.96 -3.99 7.85
C ARG A 142 17.38 -4.00 7.32
N SER A 143 18.30 -4.20 8.25
CA SER A 143 19.70 -4.42 8.00
C SER A 143 19.80 -5.60 7.04
N CYS A 144 20.00 -5.30 5.76
CA CYS A 144 20.86 -6.13 4.93
C CYS A 144 22.24 -5.50 5.03
N TRP A 145 22.92 -5.84 6.12
CA TRP A 145 24.31 -6.30 6.05
C TRP A 145 24.24 -7.80 6.24
#